data_AF-A0A653V928-F1
#
_entry.id   AF-A0A653V928-F1
#
_cell.length_a   1.000
_cell.length_b   1.000
_cell.length_c   1.000
_cell.angle_alpha   90.00
_cell.angle_beta   90.00
_cell.angle_gamma   90.00
#
_symmetry.space_group_name_H-M   'P 1'
#
loop_
_entity.id
_entity.type
_entity.pdbx_description
1 polymer ?
#
loop_
_entity_poly.entity_id
_entity_poly.type
_entity_poly.pdbx_seq_one_letter_code
_entity_poly.pdbx_strand_id
1 'polypeptide(L)'
;MSRLAINLLIDSGLLTASGDPVELSNLPDDEVSARISQYMNGRVQTVNYELESSRASNSLRALFGSESTEATAGKILPSALVYQSIIIDDPLISSSSTISLSTIKEGVRLFSRYFHLIQSDLIKVIPLSLLNRPSDDIPLLHSDDAFRSSIPDELHDFIHSRAHLKSVMRDDNGRMLILNENASEKRRPALNVGFSGDFWKKGVQLYLFQTIKEVTEKDGEIRFKQVWEPEKCLDKKEFDRWAYQSINQAMRVRLKNIYNETKLAGQLGHTYVTESEFESELLSLSGTENVSQSNRPCKFFNANKALINIDSPEMIIELREKYPAAFERFNSSVLFAVEHLKDVDIENFEAKAQLYFNNEILPQIDELRRNARSITRSATKGALLSLGGITTAMLSGSALPLIPSLMVAAAGGATETLDSVGRHQDFKKTPVYIWHRVTKT
;
A
#
# COMPACT_ATOMS: atom_id res chain seq x y z
N MET A 1 -18.30 7.86 5.46
CA MET A 1 -17.14 8.75 5.20
C MET A 1 -16.96 8.95 3.72
N SER A 2 -16.78 7.86 2.97
CA SER A 2 -16.56 7.78 1.53
C SER A 2 -17.38 8.74 0.64
N ARG A 3 -18.64 9.01 1.01
CA ARG A 3 -19.55 9.92 0.29
C ARG A 3 -18.99 11.33 0.09
N LEU A 4 -18.14 11.82 0.99
CA LEU A 4 -17.59 13.17 0.89
C LEU A 4 -16.70 13.33 -0.36
N ALA A 5 -15.87 12.34 -0.66
CA ALA A 5 -15.08 12.32 -1.90
C ALA A 5 -15.97 12.33 -3.15
N ILE A 6 -17.10 11.61 -3.16
CA ILE A 6 -18.08 11.67 -4.26
C ILE A 6 -18.75 13.04 -4.36
N ASN A 7 -19.19 13.61 -3.24
CA ASN A 7 -19.83 14.92 -3.24
C ASN A 7 -18.89 15.99 -3.81
N LEU A 8 -17.63 16.02 -3.36
CA LEU A 8 -16.63 16.96 -3.89
C LEU A 8 -16.38 16.81 -5.39
N LEU A 9 -16.48 15.61 -5.97
CA LEU A 9 -16.37 15.40 -7.42
C LEU A 9 -17.59 15.91 -8.19
N ILE A 10 -18.78 15.85 -7.57
CA ILE A 10 -20.02 16.38 -8.15
C ILE A 10 -20.01 17.91 -8.04
N ASP A 11 -19.66 18.44 -6.87
CA ASP A 11 -19.56 19.87 -6.58
C ASP A 11 -18.46 20.56 -7.41
N SER A 12 -17.40 19.84 -7.79
CA SER A 12 -16.36 20.31 -8.72
C SER A 12 -16.62 19.96 -10.19
N GLY A 13 -17.77 19.36 -10.52
CA GLY A 13 -18.14 19.01 -11.89
C GLY A 13 -17.17 18.04 -12.58
N LEU A 14 -16.49 17.16 -11.84
CA LEU A 14 -15.70 16.06 -12.41
C LEU A 14 -16.55 14.79 -12.61
N LEU A 15 -17.65 14.65 -11.85
CA LEU A 15 -18.58 13.54 -11.87
C LEU A 15 -20.04 14.05 -11.91
N THR A 16 -20.96 13.29 -12.49
CA THR A 16 -22.41 13.58 -12.41
C THR A 16 -23.00 13.05 -11.11
N ALA A 17 -24.20 13.52 -10.75
CA ALA A 17 -24.96 12.99 -9.60
C ALA A 17 -25.38 11.51 -9.77
N SER A 18 -25.38 10.97 -11.00
CA SER A 18 -25.58 9.54 -11.29
C SER A 18 -24.29 8.71 -11.21
N GLY A 19 -23.12 9.35 -11.10
CA GLY A 19 -21.82 8.67 -11.01
C GLY A 19 -21.07 8.55 -12.33
N ASP A 20 -21.49 9.24 -13.39
CA ASP A 20 -20.84 9.24 -14.70
C ASP A 20 -19.67 10.23 -14.75
N PRO A 21 -18.58 9.96 -15.51
CA PRO A 21 -17.50 10.92 -15.73
C PRO A 21 -17.98 12.10 -16.58
N VAL A 22 -17.57 13.32 -16.23
CA VAL A 22 -17.72 14.48 -17.13
C VAL A 22 -16.63 14.43 -18.21
N GLU A 23 -16.98 14.73 -19.47
CA GLU A 23 -16.04 14.62 -20.59
C GLU A 23 -15.05 15.79 -20.65
N LEU A 24 -13.94 15.64 -19.91
CA LEU A 24 -12.90 16.67 -19.76
C LEU A 24 -12.14 16.98 -21.06
N SER A 25 -12.23 16.16 -22.13
CA SER A 25 -11.51 16.40 -23.39
C SER A 25 -11.97 17.64 -24.15
N ASN A 26 -13.16 18.15 -23.84
CA ASN A 26 -13.80 19.27 -24.54
C ASN A 26 -13.75 20.58 -23.73
N LEU A 27 -13.12 20.57 -22.55
CA LEU A 27 -13.02 21.73 -21.65
C LEU A 27 -11.64 22.41 -21.82
N PRO A 28 -11.53 23.74 -21.63
CA PRO A 28 -10.26 24.43 -21.51
C PRO A 28 -9.39 23.90 -20.36
N ASP A 29 -8.06 23.92 -20.54
CA ASP A 29 -7.10 23.43 -19.53
C ASP A 29 -7.20 24.19 -18.19
N ASP A 30 -7.51 25.49 -18.22
CA ASP A 30 -7.73 26.32 -17.03
C ASP A 30 -9.02 25.94 -16.30
N GLU A 31 -10.08 25.57 -17.02
CA GLU A 31 -11.31 25.05 -16.42
C GLU A 31 -11.07 23.67 -15.78
N VAL A 32 -10.37 22.76 -16.47
CA VAL A 32 -10.00 21.45 -15.90
C VAL A 32 -9.11 21.64 -14.66
N SER A 33 -8.15 22.56 -14.72
CA SER A 33 -7.27 22.94 -13.60
C SER A 33 -8.05 23.49 -12.41
N ALA A 34 -9.04 24.36 -12.63
CA ALA A 34 -9.91 24.89 -11.59
C ALA A 34 -10.75 23.76 -10.93
N ARG A 35 -11.38 22.89 -11.73
CA ARG A 35 -12.19 21.77 -11.24
C ARG A 35 -11.37 20.78 -10.39
N ILE A 36 -10.17 20.38 -10.84
CA ILE A 36 -9.30 19.50 -10.05
C ILE A 36 -8.74 20.20 -8.80
N SER A 37 -8.40 21.49 -8.89
CA SER A 37 -7.93 22.26 -7.72
C SER A 37 -9.01 22.42 -6.65
N GLN A 38 -10.26 22.67 -7.04
CA GLN A 38 -11.41 22.69 -6.12
C GLN A 38 -11.55 21.33 -5.39
N TYR A 39 -11.46 20.23 -6.13
CA TYR A 39 -11.50 18.88 -5.55
C TYR A 39 -10.35 18.64 -4.56
N MET A 40 -9.10 18.91 -4.98
CA MET A 40 -7.90 18.69 -4.17
C MET A 40 -7.94 19.50 -2.87
N ASN A 41 -8.30 20.79 -2.94
CA ASN A 41 -8.44 21.65 -1.76
C ASN A 41 -9.54 21.14 -0.81
N GLY A 42 -10.64 20.63 -1.35
CA GLY A 42 -11.69 19.95 -0.57
C GLY A 42 -11.14 18.73 0.19
N ARG A 43 -10.45 17.80 -0.49
CA ARG A 43 -9.87 16.60 0.16
C ARG A 43 -8.87 16.98 1.27
N VAL A 44 -8.02 17.99 1.05
CA VAL A 44 -7.06 18.49 2.04
C VAL A 44 -7.77 19.04 3.29
N GLN A 45 -8.89 19.74 3.13
CA GLN A 45 -9.63 20.33 4.25
C GLN A 45 -10.41 19.29 5.06
N THR A 46 -10.90 18.19 4.45
CA THR A 46 -11.80 17.24 5.12
C THR A 46 -11.15 15.95 5.61
N VAL A 47 -9.94 15.61 5.15
CA VAL A 47 -9.29 14.33 5.49
C VAL A 47 -9.21 14.09 7.00
N ASN A 48 -8.83 15.08 7.81
CA ASN A 48 -8.73 14.92 9.26
C ASN A 48 -10.08 14.57 9.90
N TYR A 49 -11.16 15.23 9.47
CA TYR A 49 -12.53 14.94 9.93
C TYR A 49 -13.03 13.56 9.47
N GLU A 50 -12.65 13.10 8.28
CA GLU A 50 -12.91 11.73 7.84
C GLU A 50 -12.16 10.69 8.69
N LEU A 51 -10.92 10.96 9.10
CA LEU A 51 -10.16 10.08 9.99
C LEU A 51 -10.73 10.04 11.41
N GLU A 52 -11.04 11.21 12.00
CA GLU A 52 -11.61 11.34 13.36
C GLU A 52 -13.03 10.75 13.48
N SER A 53 -13.84 10.85 12.42
CA SER A 53 -15.19 10.27 12.41
C SER A 53 -15.21 8.74 12.22
N SER A 54 -14.06 8.12 11.96
CA SER A 54 -13.95 6.66 11.78
C SER A 54 -13.94 5.91 13.11
N ARG A 55 -14.94 5.05 13.31
CA ARG A 55 -14.98 4.13 14.46
C ARG A 55 -14.35 2.78 14.11
N ALA A 56 -13.41 2.37 14.95
CA ALA A 56 -12.90 1.01 14.98
C ALA A 56 -14.05 0.00 15.18
N SER A 57 -13.87 -1.22 14.66
CA SER A 57 -14.88 -2.28 14.66
C SER A 57 -14.20 -3.64 14.76
N ASN A 58 -14.90 -4.64 15.27
CA ASN A 58 -14.44 -6.03 15.29
C ASN A 58 -14.67 -6.77 13.95
N SER A 59 -14.92 -6.04 12.85
CA SER A 59 -15.16 -6.61 11.52
C SER A 59 -13.87 -6.62 10.69
N LEU A 60 -13.65 -7.69 9.92
CA LEU A 60 -12.54 -7.80 8.97
C LEU A 60 -12.60 -6.62 7.97
N ARG A 61 -11.54 -5.80 7.92
CA ARG A 61 -11.43 -4.58 7.08
C ARG A 61 -9.99 -4.45 6.55
N ALA A 62 -9.78 -3.76 5.42
CA ALA A 62 -8.45 -3.61 4.80
C ALA A 62 -8.09 -2.15 4.48
N LEU A 63 -6.81 -1.80 4.58
CA LEU A 63 -6.24 -0.55 4.06
C LEU A 63 -5.11 -0.89 3.09
N PHE A 64 -5.29 -0.56 1.81
CA PHE A 64 -4.32 -0.81 0.75
C PHE A 64 -3.24 0.27 0.78
N GLY A 65 -1.97 -0.14 0.87
CA GLY A 65 -0.85 0.79 0.98
C GLY A 65 -0.66 1.66 -0.26
N SER A 66 -0.40 2.96 -0.09
CA SER A 66 -0.48 3.94 -1.20
C SER A 66 0.69 3.89 -2.19
N GLU A 67 1.86 3.44 -1.71
CA GLU A 67 3.05 3.22 -2.52
C GLU A 67 3.17 1.78 -3.03
N SER A 68 2.53 0.83 -2.33
CA SER A 68 2.85 -0.61 -2.36
C SER A 68 1.68 -1.53 -2.70
N THR A 69 0.47 -0.99 -2.91
CA THR A 69 -0.69 -1.71 -3.45
C THR A 69 -1.37 -0.89 -4.55
N GLU A 70 -1.78 -1.54 -5.64
CA GLU A 70 -2.50 -0.89 -6.72
C GLU A 70 -4.02 -1.14 -6.68
N ALA A 71 -4.81 -0.08 -6.73
CA ALA A 71 -6.28 -0.10 -6.65
C ALA A 71 -6.99 -0.59 -7.94
N THR A 72 -6.66 -1.78 -8.44
CA THR A 72 -7.27 -2.33 -9.69
C THR A 72 -8.52 -3.18 -9.45
N ALA A 73 -9.35 -3.38 -10.48
CA ALA A 73 -10.60 -4.14 -10.37
C ALA A 73 -10.40 -5.60 -9.93
N GLY A 74 -9.36 -6.27 -10.44
CA GLY A 74 -9.02 -7.65 -10.04
C GLY A 74 -8.47 -7.78 -8.61
N LYS A 75 -8.29 -6.66 -7.90
CA LYS A 75 -7.86 -6.59 -6.49
C LYS A 75 -9.01 -6.08 -5.61
N ILE A 76 -9.67 -5.00 -6.03
CA ILE A 76 -10.81 -4.39 -5.34
C ILE A 76 -12.02 -5.33 -5.26
N LEU A 77 -12.49 -5.88 -6.39
CA LEU A 77 -13.75 -6.63 -6.41
C LEU A 77 -13.69 -7.93 -5.58
N PRO A 78 -12.65 -8.78 -5.66
CA PRO A 78 -12.51 -9.93 -4.76
C PRO A 78 -12.37 -9.52 -3.29
N SER A 79 -11.66 -8.42 -3.02
CA SER A 79 -11.48 -7.91 -1.66
C SER A 79 -12.78 -7.36 -1.06
N ALA A 80 -13.67 -6.78 -1.87
CA ALA A 80 -14.94 -6.23 -1.40
C ALA A 80 -15.98 -7.32 -1.09
N LEU A 81 -15.69 -8.58 -1.42
CA LEU A 81 -16.37 -9.75 -0.86
C LEU A 81 -15.80 -10.14 0.52
N VAL A 82 -14.47 -10.03 0.69
CA VAL A 82 -13.78 -10.49 1.90
C VAL A 82 -13.91 -9.50 3.06
N TYR A 83 -13.65 -8.22 2.80
CA TYR A 83 -13.55 -7.17 3.80
C TYR A 83 -14.84 -6.36 3.88
N GLN A 84 -15.27 -6.02 5.10
CA GLN A 84 -16.48 -5.23 5.36
C GLN A 84 -16.34 -3.76 4.92
N SER A 85 -15.11 -3.23 4.92
CA SER A 85 -14.75 -2.05 4.13
C SER A 85 -13.27 -2.08 3.75
N ILE A 86 -12.96 -1.53 2.57
CA ILE A 86 -11.59 -1.30 2.09
C ILE A 86 -11.31 0.21 2.09
N ILE A 87 -10.13 0.61 2.53
CA ILE A 87 -9.55 1.93 2.28
C ILE A 87 -8.55 1.81 1.12
N ILE A 88 -8.66 2.71 0.15
CA ILE A 88 -7.68 2.91 -0.94
C ILE A 88 -7.21 4.36 -0.97
N ASP A 89 -5.99 4.58 -1.46
CA ASP A 89 -5.47 5.93 -1.73
C ASP A 89 -6.30 6.66 -2.80
N ASP A 90 -6.34 7.98 -2.71
CA ASP A 90 -7.13 8.84 -3.59
C ASP A 90 -6.39 9.06 -4.92
N PRO A 91 -6.87 8.51 -6.06
CA PRO A 91 -6.13 8.50 -7.32
C PRO A 91 -6.00 9.89 -7.97
N LEU A 92 -6.77 10.86 -7.49
CA LEU A 92 -6.76 12.25 -7.94
C LEU A 92 -5.89 13.15 -7.05
N ILE A 93 -5.40 12.64 -5.92
CA ILE A 93 -4.50 13.35 -5.02
C ILE A 93 -3.07 12.83 -5.19
N SER A 94 -2.10 13.75 -5.10
CA SER A 94 -0.69 13.47 -5.32
C SER A 94 0.15 14.44 -4.48
N SER A 95 1.38 14.02 -4.17
CA SER A 95 2.43 14.89 -3.64
C SER A 95 3.09 15.76 -4.72
N SER A 96 2.78 15.51 -6.00
CA SER A 96 3.21 16.35 -7.14
C SER A 96 2.43 17.66 -7.22
N SER A 97 3.10 18.75 -7.57
CA SER A 97 2.48 20.04 -7.89
C SER A 97 1.77 20.06 -9.25
N THR A 98 1.92 19.01 -10.06
CA THR A 98 1.23 18.83 -11.35
C THR A 98 0.63 17.43 -11.48
N ILE A 99 -0.52 17.34 -12.15
CA ILE A 99 -1.22 16.09 -12.46
C ILE A 99 -1.58 16.08 -13.95
N SER A 100 -1.49 14.92 -14.60
CA SER A 100 -1.75 14.79 -16.04
C SER A 100 -3.23 14.55 -16.34
N LEU A 101 -3.72 15.01 -17.50
CA LEU A 101 -5.11 14.79 -17.92
C LEU A 101 -5.47 13.29 -18.04
N SER A 102 -4.52 12.42 -18.38
CA SER A 102 -4.74 10.96 -18.34
C SER A 102 -4.91 10.45 -16.92
N THR A 103 -4.08 10.89 -15.96
CA THR A 103 -4.25 10.55 -14.54
C THR A 103 -5.59 11.04 -13.98
N ILE A 104 -6.03 12.26 -14.32
CA ILE A 104 -7.35 12.76 -13.93
C ILE A 104 -8.45 11.86 -14.51
N LYS A 105 -8.41 11.54 -15.81
CA LYS A 105 -9.39 10.68 -16.48
C LYS A 105 -9.42 9.26 -15.90
N GLU A 106 -8.28 8.69 -15.54
CA GLU A 106 -8.19 7.38 -14.88
C GLU A 106 -8.75 7.41 -13.46
N GLY A 107 -8.44 8.45 -12.67
CA GLY A 107 -8.98 8.64 -11.32
C GLY A 107 -10.50 8.82 -11.31
N VAL A 108 -11.04 9.70 -12.17
CA VAL A 108 -12.50 9.90 -12.29
C VAL A 108 -13.19 8.62 -12.78
N ARG A 109 -12.59 7.86 -13.71
CA ARG A 109 -13.11 6.54 -14.11
C ARG A 109 -13.09 5.51 -12.98
N LEU A 110 -12.14 5.56 -12.06
CA LEU A 110 -12.12 4.72 -10.86
C LEU A 110 -13.28 5.07 -9.93
N PHE A 111 -13.49 6.37 -9.64
CA PHE A 111 -14.62 6.84 -8.83
C PHE A 111 -15.98 6.47 -9.44
N SER A 112 -16.13 6.67 -10.76
CA SER A 112 -17.33 6.26 -11.49
C SER A 112 -17.57 4.76 -11.44
N ARG A 113 -16.55 3.94 -11.76
CA ARG A 113 -16.65 2.46 -11.73
C ARG A 113 -17.04 1.92 -10.37
N TYR A 114 -16.66 2.57 -9.27
CA TYR A 114 -16.97 2.10 -7.92
C TYR A 114 -18.01 2.97 -7.20
N PHE A 115 -18.73 3.84 -7.91
CA PHE A 115 -19.61 4.85 -7.34
C PHE A 115 -20.54 4.32 -6.24
N HIS A 116 -21.29 3.24 -6.51
CA HIS A 116 -22.21 2.65 -5.54
C HIS A 116 -21.50 1.90 -4.39
N LEU A 117 -20.32 1.30 -4.61
CA LEU A 117 -19.49 0.70 -3.55
C LEU A 117 -18.89 1.78 -2.63
N ILE A 118 -18.61 2.96 -3.17
CA ILE A 118 -18.16 4.13 -2.42
C ILE A 118 -19.36 4.73 -1.66
N GLN A 119 -20.53 4.93 -2.29
CA GLN A 119 -21.75 5.42 -1.61
C GLN A 119 -22.23 4.56 -0.43
N SER A 120 -21.94 3.26 -0.45
CA SER A 120 -22.26 2.29 0.62
C SER A 120 -21.17 2.15 1.70
N ASP A 121 -20.11 2.97 1.67
CA ASP A 121 -18.94 2.92 2.59
C ASP A 121 -18.18 1.56 2.55
N LEU A 122 -18.47 0.68 1.57
CA LEU A 122 -17.73 -0.57 1.31
C LEU A 122 -16.32 -0.28 0.75
N ILE A 123 -16.20 0.78 -0.06
CA ILE A 123 -14.93 1.37 -0.46
C ILE A 123 -14.86 2.79 0.10
N LYS A 124 -13.72 3.12 0.72
CA LYS A 124 -13.40 4.44 1.25
C LYS A 124 -12.16 4.94 0.53
N VAL A 125 -12.29 6.08 -0.13
CA VAL A 125 -11.18 6.72 -0.83
C VAL A 125 -10.62 7.82 0.07
N ILE A 126 -9.43 7.59 0.61
CA ILE A 126 -8.77 8.49 1.57
C ILE A 126 -7.44 8.91 0.94
N PRO A 127 -7.05 10.19 0.96
CA PRO A 127 -5.79 10.63 0.37
C PRO A 127 -4.59 10.28 1.28
N LEU A 128 -4.27 8.99 1.35
CA LEU A 128 -3.13 8.43 2.09
C LEU A 128 -1.81 9.09 1.65
N SER A 129 -1.69 9.38 0.36
CA SER A 129 -0.59 10.11 -0.24
C SER A 129 -0.35 11.54 0.33
N LEU A 130 -1.34 12.18 0.95
CA LEU A 130 -1.12 13.44 1.69
C LEU A 130 -0.44 13.22 3.04
N LEU A 131 -0.73 12.11 3.73
CA LEU A 131 -0.13 11.78 5.02
C LEU A 131 1.36 11.45 4.89
N ASN A 132 1.77 11.03 3.69
CA ASN A 132 3.15 10.76 3.29
C ASN A 132 3.78 11.85 2.42
N ARG A 133 3.10 12.99 2.22
CA ARG A 133 3.68 14.15 1.51
C ARG A 133 4.88 14.69 2.31
N PRO A 134 6.03 15.00 1.66
CA PRO A 134 7.09 15.79 2.26
C PRO A 134 6.59 17.18 2.71
N SER A 135 7.37 17.89 3.53
CA SER A 135 7.13 19.34 3.64
C SER A 135 7.46 20.01 2.30
N ASP A 136 6.88 21.20 2.08
CA ASP A 136 7.32 22.08 1.00
C ASP A 136 8.68 22.74 1.33
N ASP A 137 9.12 22.68 2.59
CA ASP A 137 10.49 22.96 3.01
C ASP A 137 11.45 21.85 2.52
N ILE A 138 12.64 22.24 2.05
CA ILE A 138 13.72 21.31 1.70
C ILE A 138 14.62 21.12 2.93
N PRO A 139 14.59 19.97 3.63
CA PRO A 139 15.37 19.78 4.85
C PRO A 139 16.85 19.53 4.53
N LEU A 140 17.73 20.28 5.20
CA LEU A 140 19.18 20.03 5.19
C LEU A 140 19.50 18.94 6.22
N LEU A 141 19.62 17.70 5.75
CA LEU A 141 19.89 16.54 6.60
C LEU A 141 21.40 16.27 6.72
N HIS A 142 21.89 16.19 7.95
CA HIS A 142 23.26 15.76 8.29
C HIS A 142 23.25 14.42 9.02
N SER A 143 24.30 13.61 8.81
CA SER A 143 24.55 12.39 9.58
C SER A 143 26.01 11.96 9.43
N ASP A 144 26.67 11.72 10.57
CA ASP A 144 28.05 11.24 10.63
C ASP A 144 28.17 9.76 10.19
N ASP A 145 27.12 8.98 10.42
CA ASP A 145 27.02 7.53 10.19
C ASP A 145 26.31 7.14 8.88
N ALA A 146 26.19 8.09 7.93
CA ALA A 146 25.54 7.90 6.64
C ALA A 146 24.09 7.36 6.73
N PHE A 147 23.35 7.83 7.73
CA PHE A 147 21.98 7.47 8.12
C PHE A 147 21.79 6.02 8.58
N ARG A 148 22.85 5.30 8.95
CA ARG A 148 22.74 3.91 9.45
C ARG A 148 21.78 3.81 10.64
N SER A 149 21.91 4.69 11.63
CA SER A 149 21.08 4.77 12.85
C SER A 149 19.61 5.16 12.60
N SER A 150 19.26 5.59 11.38
CA SER A 150 17.85 5.77 10.97
C SER A 150 17.15 4.44 10.67
N ILE A 151 17.88 3.33 10.68
CA ILE A 151 17.41 1.96 10.43
C ILE A 151 17.65 1.11 11.69
N PRO A 152 16.70 0.26 12.11
CA PRO A 152 16.95 -0.73 13.17
C PRO A 152 18.08 -1.69 12.79
N ASP A 153 18.97 -1.98 13.73
CA ASP A 153 20.20 -2.76 13.51
C ASP A 153 19.91 -4.17 12.94
N GLU A 154 18.77 -4.74 13.32
CA GLU A 154 18.28 -6.07 12.97
C GLU A 154 17.77 -6.15 11.52
N LEU A 155 17.35 -5.01 10.95
CA LEU A 155 16.85 -4.91 9.57
C LEU A 155 17.94 -4.52 8.58
N HIS A 156 19.10 -4.04 9.06
CA HIS A 156 20.14 -3.43 8.25
C HIS A 156 20.65 -4.36 7.12
N ASP A 157 21.03 -5.58 7.46
CA ASP A 157 21.61 -6.52 6.49
C ASP A 157 20.57 -7.06 5.50
N PHE A 158 19.30 -7.17 5.92
CA PHE A 158 18.17 -7.46 5.03
C PHE A 158 17.98 -6.34 3.99
N ILE A 159 17.95 -5.07 4.44
CA ILE A 159 17.79 -3.90 3.58
C ILE A 159 18.94 -3.81 2.56
N HIS A 160 20.19 -3.96 3.00
CA HIS A 160 21.36 -3.84 2.11
C HIS A 160 21.55 -5.05 1.18
N SER A 161 21.14 -6.25 1.57
CA SER A 161 21.18 -7.43 0.68
C SER A 161 20.06 -7.44 -0.38
N ARG A 162 18.91 -6.83 -0.09
CA ARG A 162 17.83 -6.60 -1.07
C ARG A 162 18.05 -5.36 -1.95
N ALA A 163 18.87 -4.39 -1.51
CA ALA A 163 19.12 -3.15 -2.23
C ALA A 163 19.82 -3.37 -3.60
N HIS A 164 19.42 -2.60 -4.60
CA HIS A 164 20.10 -2.52 -5.89
C HIS A 164 20.19 -1.07 -6.38
N LEU A 165 21.32 -0.75 -7.03
CA LEU A 165 21.64 0.61 -7.49
C LEU A 165 21.87 0.64 -8.99
N LYS A 166 21.13 1.49 -9.69
CA LYS A 166 21.33 1.76 -11.12
C LYS A 166 21.91 3.14 -11.33
N SER A 167 22.82 3.25 -12.30
CA SER A 167 23.32 4.56 -12.75
C SER A 167 22.17 5.40 -13.29
N VAL A 168 22.19 6.70 -13.01
CA VAL A 168 21.32 7.68 -13.68
C VAL A 168 22.18 8.67 -14.46
N MET A 169 21.68 9.11 -15.61
CA MET A 169 22.31 10.09 -16.48
C MET A 169 21.27 11.14 -16.89
N ARG A 170 21.71 12.40 -17.05
CA ARG A 170 20.86 13.46 -17.61
C ARG A 170 21.00 13.46 -19.13
N ASP A 171 19.89 13.56 -19.86
CA ASP A 171 19.90 13.75 -21.31
C ASP A 171 19.89 15.25 -21.69
N ASP A 172 20.05 15.52 -23.00
CA ASP A 172 20.07 16.88 -23.56
C ASP A 172 18.78 17.68 -23.29
N ASN A 173 17.65 16.97 -23.08
CA ASN A 173 16.35 17.54 -22.74
C ASN A 173 16.17 17.77 -21.22
N GLY A 174 17.19 17.46 -20.41
CA GLY A 174 17.16 17.58 -18.96
C GLY A 174 16.46 16.43 -18.22
N ARG A 175 16.08 15.35 -18.92
CA ARG A 175 15.42 14.18 -18.35
C ARG A 175 16.44 13.29 -17.64
N MET A 176 16.04 12.71 -16.52
CA MET A 176 16.88 11.79 -15.74
C MET A 176 16.59 10.35 -16.17
N LEU A 177 17.52 9.75 -16.90
CA LEU A 177 17.41 8.41 -17.48
C LEU A 177 18.07 7.38 -16.57
N ILE A 178 17.31 6.40 -16.10
CA ILE A 178 17.83 5.22 -15.39
C ILE A 178 18.48 4.30 -16.43
N LEU A 179 19.73 3.91 -16.18
CA LEU A 179 20.50 3.04 -17.08
C LEU A 179 20.43 1.58 -16.60
N ASN A 180 20.59 0.64 -17.54
CA ASN A 180 20.63 -0.79 -17.23
C ASN A 180 21.92 -1.23 -16.50
N GLU A 181 23.02 -0.47 -16.63
CA GLU A 181 24.28 -0.71 -15.91
C GLU A 181 24.10 -0.59 -14.39
N ASN A 182 24.79 -1.42 -13.62
CA ASN A 182 24.84 -1.28 -12.16
C ASN A 182 25.70 -0.06 -11.81
N ALA A 183 25.27 0.72 -10.81
CA ALA A 183 25.89 2.00 -10.50
C ALA A 183 27.40 1.89 -10.18
N SER A 184 27.86 0.75 -9.65
CA SER A 184 29.26 0.47 -9.33
C SER A 184 30.18 0.35 -10.55
N GLU A 185 29.63 0.13 -11.76
CA GLU A 185 30.41 -0.02 -13.00
C GLU A 185 30.99 1.31 -13.50
N LYS A 186 30.21 2.40 -13.40
CA LYS A 186 30.61 3.75 -13.83
C LYS A 186 30.73 4.76 -12.69
N ARG A 187 30.25 4.41 -11.49
CA ARG A 187 30.30 5.21 -10.26
C ARG A 187 29.83 6.66 -10.48
N ARG A 188 28.69 6.80 -11.15
CA ARG A 188 28.10 8.10 -11.52
C ARG A 188 27.59 8.85 -10.29
N PRO A 189 27.50 10.20 -10.35
CA PRO A 189 27.06 11.03 -9.25
C PRO A 189 25.52 11.20 -9.22
N ALA A 190 24.79 10.26 -9.82
CA ALA A 190 23.34 10.16 -9.77
C ALA A 190 22.93 8.68 -9.75
N LEU A 191 22.09 8.32 -8.78
CA LEU A 191 21.69 6.94 -8.49
C LEU A 191 20.17 6.81 -8.52
N ASN A 192 19.70 5.69 -9.06
CA ASN A 192 18.38 5.17 -8.78
C ASN A 192 18.53 4.05 -7.74
N VAL A 193 17.78 4.15 -6.64
CA VAL A 193 17.77 3.19 -5.53
C VAL A 193 16.47 2.39 -5.58
N GLY A 194 16.60 1.06 -5.62
CA GLY A 194 15.48 0.13 -5.54
C GLY A 194 15.80 -1.06 -4.62
N PHE A 195 14.77 -1.86 -4.30
CA PHE A 195 14.89 -3.07 -3.49
C PHE A 195 14.28 -4.27 -4.23
N SER A 196 14.94 -5.43 -4.19
CA SER A 196 14.50 -6.61 -4.93
C SER A 196 13.25 -7.22 -4.29
N GLY A 197 12.17 -7.33 -5.07
CA GLY A 197 10.84 -7.70 -4.56
C GLY A 197 9.99 -6.52 -4.08
N ASP A 198 10.46 -5.26 -4.16
CA ASP A 198 9.63 -4.11 -3.81
C ASP A 198 8.74 -3.65 -4.97
N PHE A 199 7.43 -3.56 -4.72
CA PHE A 199 6.47 -2.93 -5.63
C PHE A 199 6.39 -1.42 -5.33
N TRP A 200 7.50 -0.70 -5.51
CA TRP A 200 7.59 0.72 -5.13
C TRP A 200 7.05 1.63 -6.24
N LYS A 201 5.72 1.83 -6.30
CA LYS A 201 5.05 2.55 -7.40
C LYS A 201 5.12 4.08 -7.29
N LYS A 202 5.18 4.62 -6.07
CA LYS A 202 5.30 6.06 -5.77
C LYS A 202 6.45 6.25 -4.78
N GLY A 203 7.34 7.23 -4.99
CA GLY A 203 8.42 7.54 -4.04
C GLY A 203 9.62 8.26 -4.69
N VAL A 204 10.53 8.78 -3.86
CA VAL A 204 11.79 9.38 -4.32
C VAL A 204 12.87 8.30 -4.40
N GLN A 205 13.15 7.82 -5.61
CA GLN A 205 14.20 6.84 -5.87
C GLN A 205 15.48 7.46 -6.44
N LEU A 206 15.47 8.75 -6.80
CA LEU A 206 16.60 9.46 -7.41
C LEU A 206 17.42 10.20 -6.36
N TYR A 207 18.72 9.91 -6.30
CA TYR A 207 19.68 10.53 -5.38
C TYR A 207 20.85 11.14 -6.16
N LEU A 208 21.20 12.40 -5.89
CA LEU A 208 22.29 13.13 -6.56
C LEU A 208 23.44 13.40 -5.59
N PHE A 209 24.67 13.06 -5.99
CA PHE A 209 25.88 13.38 -5.23
C PHE A 209 26.19 14.87 -5.41
N GLN A 210 25.83 15.68 -4.41
CA GLN A 210 26.07 17.12 -4.41
C GLN A 210 27.23 17.48 -3.48
N THR A 211 28.07 18.40 -3.94
CA THR A 211 29.14 19.01 -3.13
C THR A 211 28.71 20.39 -2.67
N ILE A 212 29.06 20.77 -1.44
CA ILE A 212 28.83 22.14 -0.96
C ILE A 212 30.05 22.99 -1.33
N LYS A 213 29.78 24.13 -2.00
CA LYS A 213 30.79 25.14 -2.39
C LYS A 213 30.29 26.53 -1.98
N GLU A 214 31.16 27.54 -2.12
CA GLU A 214 30.81 28.96 -1.93
C GLU A 214 30.16 29.25 -0.56
N VAL A 215 30.65 28.59 0.51
CA VAL A 215 30.18 28.81 1.88
C VAL A 215 30.63 30.18 2.39
N THR A 216 29.68 30.97 2.87
CA THR A 216 29.88 32.27 3.49
C THR A 216 28.96 32.40 4.70
N GLU A 217 29.47 32.97 5.80
CA GLU A 217 28.69 33.30 6.98
C GLU A 217 28.63 34.82 7.12
N LYS A 218 27.44 35.39 7.32
CA LYS A 218 27.26 36.83 7.55
C LYS A 218 26.01 37.08 8.38
N ASP A 219 26.13 37.93 9.40
CA ASP A 219 25.01 38.40 10.24
C ASP A 219 24.17 37.26 10.88
N GLY A 220 24.76 36.07 11.04
CA GLY A 220 24.10 34.85 11.53
C GLY A 220 23.51 33.94 10.44
N GLU A 221 23.47 34.37 9.18
CA GLU A 221 23.09 33.53 8.05
C GLU A 221 24.30 32.77 7.48
N ILE A 222 24.16 31.45 7.29
CA ILE A 222 25.08 30.65 6.48
C ILE A 222 24.50 30.51 5.07
N ARG A 223 25.20 31.07 4.07
CA ARG A 223 24.86 30.97 2.66
C ARG A 223 25.87 30.07 1.96
N PHE A 224 25.39 29.07 1.22
CA PHE A 224 26.22 28.10 0.52
C PHE A 224 25.52 27.63 -0.76
N LYS A 225 26.25 26.89 -1.60
CA LYS A 225 25.77 26.44 -2.91
C LYS A 225 25.99 24.93 -3.06
N GLN A 226 24.90 24.20 -3.29
CA GLN A 226 24.97 22.80 -3.72
C GLN A 226 25.35 22.74 -5.20
N VAL A 227 26.38 21.96 -5.52
CA VAL A 227 26.90 21.79 -6.88
C VAL A 227 26.92 20.30 -7.22
N TRP A 228 26.17 19.95 -8.27
CA TRP A 228 26.14 18.63 -8.87
C TRP A 228 26.97 18.65 -10.17
N GLU A 229 27.83 17.64 -10.35
CA GLU A 229 28.73 17.52 -11.50
C GLU A 229 28.40 16.22 -12.24
N PRO A 230 27.44 16.21 -13.19
CA PRO A 230 26.85 14.98 -13.74
C PRO A 230 27.87 14.01 -14.37
N GLU A 231 28.93 14.54 -14.97
CA GLU A 231 29.98 13.75 -15.63
C GLU A 231 31.09 13.25 -14.68
N LYS A 232 31.04 13.58 -13.37
CA LYS A 232 32.06 13.13 -12.42
C LYS A 232 31.92 11.63 -12.15
N CYS A 233 32.86 10.84 -12.67
CA CYS A 233 33.12 9.50 -12.15
C CYS A 233 33.70 9.62 -10.72
N LEU A 234 32.97 9.12 -9.72
CA LEU A 234 33.43 9.08 -8.33
C LEU A 234 34.57 8.07 -8.17
N ASP A 235 35.48 8.31 -7.23
CA ASP A 235 36.42 7.26 -6.82
C ASP A 235 35.67 6.12 -6.08
N LYS A 236 36.29 4.94 -5.91
CA LYS A 236 35.60 3.79 -5.30
C LYS A 236 35.14 4.10 -3.86
N LYS A 237 35.96 4.75 -3.04
CA LYS A 237 35.67 5.05 -1.64
C LYS A 237 34.64 6.17 -1.49
N GLU A 238 34.69 7.20 -2.35
CA GLU A 238 33.60 8.18 -2.49
C GLU A 238 32.28 7.48 -2.82
N PHE A 239 32.29 6.65 -3.87
CA PHE A 239 31.11 5.95 -4.35
C PHE A 239 30.53 4.98 -3.31
N ASP A 240 31.34 4.12 -2.71
CA ASP A 240 30.88 3.11 -1.76
C ASP A 240 30.19 3.78 -0.55
N ARG A 241 30.72 4.91 -0.05
CA ARG A 241 30.08 5.71 1.02
C ARG A 241 28.78 6.36 0.54
N TRP A 242 28.78 6.96 -0.66
CA TRP A 242 27.61 7.62 -1.23
C TRP A 242 26.46 6.65 -1.54
N ALA A 243 26.77 5.48 -2.10
CA ALA A 243 25.87 4.39 -2.36
C ALA A 243 25.18 3.92 -1.06
N TYR A 244 25.98 3.63 -0.03
CA TYR A 244 25.49 3.25 1.29
C TYR A 244 24.57 4.30 1.92
N GLN A 245 24.96 5.58 1.85
CA GLN A 245 24.14 6.70 2.33
C GLN A 245 22.84 6.88 1.54
N SER A 246 22.83 6.57 0.24
CA SER A 246 21.64 6.67 -0.63
C SER A 246 20.64 5.56 -0.32
N ILE A 247 21.11 4.32 -0.11
CA ILE A 247 20.29 3.19 0.36
C ILE A 247 19.63 3.54 1.69
N ASN A 248 20.40 4.07 2.66
CA ASN A 248 19.88 4.41 3.98
C ASN A 248 18.83 5.54 3.93
N GLN A 249 19.03 6.56 3.10
CA GLN A 249 18.05 7.65 2.92
C GLN A 249 16.77 7.17 2.22
N ALA A 250 16.87 6.33 1.19
CA ALA A 250 15.72 5.72 0.54
C ALA A 250 14.90 4.89 1.54
N MET A 251 15.59 4.09 2.35
CA MET A 251 14.92 3.27 3.35
C MET A 251 14.32 4.09 4.51
N ARG A 252 14.94 5.19 4.93
CA ARG A 252 14.37 6.13 5.92
C ARG A 252 13.03 6.71 5.45
N VAL A 253 12.91 7.06 4.17
CA VAL A 253 11.64 7.53 3.57
C VAL A 253 10.62 6.39 3.54
N ARG A 254 11.01 5.21 3.02
CA ARG A 254 10.14 4.04 2.90
C ARG A 254 9.60 3.59 4.28
N LEU A 255 10.47 3.50 5.30
CA LEU A 255 10.09 3.19 6.69
C LEU A 255 9.10 4.19 7.28
N LYS A 256 9.26 5.50 7.03
CA LYS A 256 8.32 6.52 7.48
C LYS A 256 6.94 6.33 6.85
N ASN A 257 6.88 6.05 5.55
CA ASN A 257 5.63 5.89 4.81
C ASN A 257 4.87 4.62 5.26
N ILE A 258 5.60 3.51 5.42
CA ILE A 258 5.08 2.26 6.00
C ILE A 258 4.57 2.48 7.43
N TYR A 259 5.34 3.17 8.28
CA TYR A 259 4.92 3.49 9.65
C TYR A 259 3.61 4.30 9.68
N ASN A 260 3.52 5.36 8.88
CA ASN A 260 2.34 6.22 8.82
C ASN A 260 1.07 5.44 8.43
N GLU A 261 1.14 4.62 7.38
CA GLU A 261 -0.02 3.89 6.88
C GLU A 261 -0.39 2.68 7.74
N THR A 262 0.58 1.94 8.29
CA THR A 262 0.30 0.83 9.23
C THR A 262 -0.29 1.33 10.55
N LYS A 263 0.23 2.46 11.08
CA LYS A 263 -0.34 3.16 12.24
C LYS A 263 -1.78 3.59 11.97
N LEU A 264 -2.04 4.20 10.81
CA LEU A 264 -3.38 4.61 10.42
C LEU A 264 -4.33 3.41 10.31
N ALA A 265 -3.91 2.33 9.65
CA ALA A 265 -4.69 1.10 9.54
C ALA A 265 -5.08 0.56 10.93
N GLY A 266 -4.12 0.51 11.87
CA GLY A 266 -4.37 0.16 13.27
C GLY A 266 -5.37 1.09 13.96
N GLN A 267 -5.21 2.41 13.85
CA GLN A 267 -6.11 3.41 14.44
C GLN A 267 -7.55 3.29 13.92
N LEU A 268 -7.73 3.01 12.62
CA LEU A 268 -9.05 2.87 11.99
C LEU A 268 -9.66 1.45 12.16
N GLY A 269 -8.90 0.50 12.71
CA GLY A 269 -9.29 -0.91 12.80
C GLY A 269 -9.39 -1.59 11.44
N HIS A 270 -8.35 -1.48 10.62
CA HIS A 270 -8.19 -2.12 9.31
C HIS A 270 -6.85 -2.89 9.28
N THR A 271 -6.82 -4.03 8.60
CA THR A 271 -5.58 -4.75 8.27
C THR A 271 -4.81 -3.99 7.19
N TYR A 272 -3.53 -3.68 7.41
CA TYR A 272 -2.68 -3.10 6.38
C TYR A 272 -2.38 -4.12 5.27
N VAL A 273 -2.42 -3.68 4.01
CA VAL A 273 -2.28 -4.53 2.82
C VAL A 273 -1.17 -4.00 1.93
N THR A 274 -0.30 -4.91 1.47
CA THR A 274 0.86 -4.62 0.61
C THR A 274 1.09 -5.74 -0.41
N GLU A 275 1.42 -5.37 -1.65
CA GLU A 275 1.80 -6.29 -2.74
C GLU A 275 3.33 -6.41 -2.87
N SER A 276 4.08 -5.54 -2.19
CA SER A 276 5.54 -5.57 -2.12
C SER A 276 6.01 -6.73 -1.26
N GLU A 277 6.74 -7.69 -1.85
CA GLU A 277 7.41 -8.80 -1.13
C GLU A 277 8.40 -8.24 -0.10
N PHE A 278 9.17 -7.22 -0.49
CA PHE A 278 10.17 -6.56 0.35
C PHE A 278 9.56 -5.90 1.58
N GLU A 279 8.48 -5.11 1.41
CA GLU A 279 7.75 -4.46 2.51
C GLU A 279 7.10 -5.49 3.44
N SER A 280 6.55 -6.54 2.85
CA SER A 280 6.00 -7.72 3.53
C SER A 280 7.05 -8.42 4.41
N GLU A 281 8.27 -8.64 3.90
CA GLU A 281 9.38 -9.21 4.67
C GLU A 281 9.88 -8.28 5.76
N LEU A 282 10.14 -7.01 5.43
CA LEU A 282 10.57 -5.98 6.37
C LEU A 282 9.63 -5.89 7.57
N LEU A 283 8.31 -5.91 7.33
CA LEU A 283 7.28 -5.92 8.36
C LEU A 283 7.39 -7.17 9.24
N SER A 284 7.54 -8.37 8.65
CA SER A 284 7.69 -9.62 9.42
C SER A 284 8.98 -9.69 10.26
N LEU A 285 10.09 -9.17 9.74
CA LEU A 285 11.39 -9.13 10.44
C LEU A 285 11.42 -8.13 11.59
N SER A 286 10.56 -7.10 11.58
CA SER A 286 10.61 -5.99 12.55
C SER A 286 10.24 -6.36 14.00
N GLY A 287 9.64 -7.53 14.24
CA GLY A 287 9.11 -7.96 15.54
C GLY A 287 10.07 -8.77 16.42
N THR A 288 11.35 -8.39 16.49
CA THR A 288 12.43 -9.23 17.04
C THR A 288 12.81 -9.01 18.50
N GLU A 289 12.83 -7.79 19.03
CA GLU A 289 13.26 -7.54 20.43
C GLU A 289 12.24 -6.80 21.31
N ASN A 290 12.09 -7.28 22.55
CA ASN A 290 11.36 -6.67 23.68
C ASN A 290 9.85 -6.40 23.51
N VAL A 291 9.19 -7.04 22.54
CA VAL A 291 7.71 -7.15 22.46
C VAL A 291 7.29 -8.60 22.73
N SER A 292 6.13 -8.81 23.36
CA SER A 292 5.60 -10.16 23.58
C SER A 292 5.37 -10.91 22.27
N GLN A 293 5.53 -12.24 22.31
CA GLN A 293 5.46 -13.11 21.12
C GLN A 293 4.16 -13.00 20.31
N SER A 294 3.10 -12.42 20.87
CA SER A 294 1.77 -12.31 20.26
C SER A 294 1.62 -11.26 19.16
N ASN A 295 2.66 -10.50 18.81
CA ASN A 295 2.50 -9.21 18.10
C ASN A 295 3.47 -8.95 16.91
N ARG A 296 3.80 -9.99 16.10
CA ARG A 296 4.62 -9.85 14.88
C ARG A 296 3.75 -9.50 13.64
N PRO A 297 4.13 -8.50 12.81
CA PRO A 297 3.45 -8.20 11.53
C PRO A 297 3.63 -9.30 10.46
N CYS A 298 2.91 -9.18 9.33
CA CYS A 298 2.64 -10.31 8.44
C CYS A 298 2.79 -9.97 6.95
N LYS A 299 3.07 -11.00 6.13
CA LYS A 299 3.22 -10.93 4.67
C LYS A 299 1.81 -10.85 4.01
N PHE A 300 1.45 -9.80 3.24
CA PHE A 300 0.02 -9.39 2.99
C PHE A 300 -0.80 -9.37 1.64
N PHE A 301 -0.35 -9.50 0.36
CA PHE A 301 -1.32 -9.70 -0.77
C PHE A 301 -0.94 -10.46 -2.10
N ASN A 302 -1.62 -11.59 -2.45
CA ASN A 302 -1.66 -12.18 -3.82
C ASN A 302 -2.82 -13.19 -4.18
N ALA A 303 -3.04 -14.32 -3.48
CA ALA A 303 -3.86 -15.44 -4.01
C ALA A 303 -5.41 -15.24 -4.07
N ASN A 304 -5.90 -13.99 -4.03
CA ASN A 304 -7.33 -13.65 -4.00
C ASN A 304 -8.08 -13.92 -5.33
N LYS A 305 -7.37 -14.27 -6.41
CA LYS A 305 -7.93 -14.50 -7.76
C LYS A 305 -8.75 -15.80 -7.91
N ALA A 306 -8.63 -16.76 -6.98
CA ALA A 306 -9.14 -18.12 -7.16
C ALA A 306 -10.42 -18.46 -6.35
N LEU A 307 -11.00 -17.49 -5.62
CA LEU A 307 -12.12 -17.74 -4.71
C LEU A 307 -13.49 -17.64 -5.39
N ILE A 308 -13.83 -16.45 -5.90
CA ILE A 308 -15.08 -16.13 -6.61
C ILE A 308 -14.73 -15.09 -7.69
N ASN A 309 -15.04 -15.37 -8.96
CA ASN A 309 -14.93 -14.36 -10.01
C ASN A 309 -16.14 -13.44 -9.96
N ILE A 310 -15.92 -12.13 -9.85
CA ILE A 310 -16.94 -11.10 -9.98
C ILE A 310 -16.42 -9.98 -10.87
N ASP A 311 -17.16 -9.74 -11.95
CA ASP A 311 -16.78 -8.81 -13.01
C ASP A 311 -17.35 -7.39 -12.81
N SER A 312 -18.39 -7.26 -11.96
CA SER A 312 -19.18 -6.02 -11.75
C SER A 312 -19.27 -5.60 -10.27
N PRO A 313 -19.22 -4.30 -9.95
CA PRO A 313 -19.48 -3.76 -8.61
C PRO A 313 -20.87 -4.08 -8.05
N GLU A 314 -21.89 -4.03 -8.92
CA GLU A 314 -23.31 -4.14 -8.57
C GLU A 314 -23.63 -5.53 -8.01
N MET A 315 -22.98 -6.56 -8.55
CA MET A 315 -23.09 -7.94 -8.05
C MET A 315 -22.62 -8.08 -6.59
N ILE A 316 -21.67 -7.26 -6.14
CA ILE A 316 -21.21 -7.24 -4.74
C ILE A 316 -22.26 -6.60 -3.83
N ILE A 317 -22.98 -5.60 -4.34
CA ILE A 317 -24.08 -4.93 -3.61
C ILE A 317 -25.26 -5.89 -3.47
N GLU A 318 -25.76 -6.47 -4.56
CA GLU A 318 -26.87 -7.45 -4.48
C GLU A 318 -26.49 -8.64 -3.59
N LEU A 319 -25.25 -9.13 -3.66
CA LEU A 319 -24.77 -10.18 -2.75
C LEU A 319 -24.89 -9.77 -1.28
N ARG A 320 -24.42 -8.57 -0.92
CA ARG A 320 -24.38 -8.10 0.46
C ARG A 320 -25.76 -7.73 1.02
N GLU A 321 -26.64 -7.19 0.19
CA GLU A 321 -28.03 -6.87 0.58
C GLU A 321 -28.90 -8.12 0.72
N LYS A 322 -28.71 -9.11 -0.15
CA LYS A 322 -29.54 -10.33 -0.22
C LYS A 322 -29.06 -11.46 0.70
N TYR A 323 -27.77 -11.49 1.03
CA TYR A 323 -27.14 -12.52 1.86
C TYR A 323 -26.22 -11.98 2.97
N PRO A 324 -26.58 -10.92 3.73
CA PRO A 324 -25.69 -10.27 4.70
C PRO A 324 -25.15 -11.24 5.75
N ALA A 325 -26.01 -12.12 6.28
CA ALA A 325 -25.63 -13.12 7.29
C ALA A 325 -24.57 -14.14 6.79
N ALA A 326 -24.45 -14.35 5.47
CA ALA A 326 -23.39 -15.19 4.90
C ALA A 326 -22.02 -14.51 4.98
N PHE A 327 -21.97 -13.20 4.71
CA PHE A 327 -20.77 -12.39 4.90
C PHE A 327 -20.40 -12.28 6.39
N GLU A 328 -21.37 -12.11 7.28
CA GLU A 328 -21.13 -12.06 8.73
C GLU A 328 -20.59 -13.39 9.28
N ARG A 329 -21.15 -14.54 8.87
CA ARG A 329 -20.59 -15.87 9.20
C ARG A 329 -19.17 -16.01 8.69
N PHE A 330 -18.93 -15.74 7.41
CA PHE A 330 -17.62 -15.80 6.78
C PHE A 330 -16.57 -14.92 7.51
N ASN A 331 -16.93 -13.68 7.85
CA ASN A 331 -16.09 -12.76 8.62
C ASN A 331 -15.76 -13.36 10.00
N SER A 332 -16.77 -13.91 10.68
CA SER A 332 -16.65 -14.53 12.01
C SER A 332 -15.77 -15.79 11.99
N SER A 333 -15.96 -16.69 11.02
CA SER A 333 -15.14 -17.92 10.87
C SER A 333 -13.66 -17.62 10.60
N VAL A 334 -13.38 -16.54 9.85
CA VAL A 334 -12.00 -16.10 9.57
C VAL A 334 -11.36 -15.49 10.83
N LEU A 335 -12.08 -14.63 11.56
CA LEU A 335 -11.61 -14.07 12.83
C LEU A 335 -11.44 -15.14 13.93
N PHE A 336 -12.32 -16.15 13.94
CA PHE A 336 -12.25 -17.33 14.81
C PHE A 336 -10.99 -18.16 14.51
N ALA A 337 -10.74 -18.49 13.24
CA ALA A 337 -9.54 -19.22 12.83
C ALA A 337 -8.25 -18.45 13.18
N VAL A 338 -8.24 -17.13 12.95
CA VAL A 338 -7.14 -16.23 13.34
C VAL A 338 -6.87 -16.32 14.85
N GLU A 339 -7.89 -16.17 15.70
CA GLU A 339 -7.69 -16.21 17.17
C GLU A 339 -7.19 -17.58 17.65
N HIS A 340 -7.75 -18.68 17.13
CA HIS A 340 -7.36 -20.04 17.54
C HIS A 340 -6.00 -20.50 16.97
N LEU A 341 -5.38 -19.69 16.10
CA LEU A 341 -4.03 -19.88 15.60
C LEU A 341 -3.00 -18.96 16.29
N LYS A 342 -3.43 -18.06 17.18
CA LYS A 342 -2.56 -17.11 17.89
C LYS A 342 -1.47 -17.77 18.72
N ASP A 343 -1.89 -18.70 19.58
CA ASP A 343 -1.06 -19.34 20.59
C ASP A 343 -0.76 -20.80 20.20
N VAL A 344 -0.43 -21.03 18.92
CA VAL A 344 -0.13 -22.34 18.36
C VAL A 344 1.35 -22.44 17.99
N ASP A 345 2.03 -23.45 18.53
CA ASP A 345 3.43 -23.74 18.21
C ASP A 345 3.61 -23.97 16.71
N ILE A 346 4.73 -23.47 16.16
CA ILE A 346 5.06 -23.53 14.72
C ILE A 346 4.92 -24.96 14.17
N GLU A 347 5.37 -25.96 14.93
CA GLU A 347 5.31 -27.40 14.60
C GLU A 347 3.87 -27.93 14.44
N ASN A 348 2.90 -27.33 15.12
CA ASN A 348 1.48 -27.72 15.09
C ASN A 348 0.62 -26.75 14.26
N PHE A 349 1.20 -25.64 13.79
CA PHE A 349 0.46 -24.56 13.14
C PHE A 349 -0.20 -25.00 11.83
N GLU A 350 0.57 -25.63 10.95
CA GLU A 350 0.11 -26.06 9.62
C GLU A 350 -1.12 -26.98 9.72
N ALA A 351 -1.04 -27.99 10.60
CA ALA A 351 -2.12 -28.94 10.83
C ALA A 351 -3.40 -28.28 11.40
N LYS A 352 -3.27 -27.33 12.33
CA LYS A 352 -4.43 -26.58 12.84
C LYS A 352 -4.98 -25.60 11.81
N ALA A 353 -4.14 -24.95 11.01
CA ALA A 353 -4.58 -24.01 9.98
C ALA A 353 -5.33 -24.73 8.85
N GLN A 354 -4.86 -25.91 8.43
CA GLN A 354 -5.55 -26.83 7.53
C GLN A 354 -6.92 -27.26 8.10
N LEU A 355 -6.99 -27.57 9.40
CA LEU A 355 -8.24 -27.94 10.07
C LEU A 355 -9.24 -26.77 10.09
N TYR A 356 -8.83 -25.58 10.53
CA TYR A 356 -9.72 -24.41 10.57
C TYR A 356 -10.10 -23.92 9.16
N PHE A 357 -9.20 -23.98 8.19
CA PHE A 357 -9.55 -23.61 6.82
C PHE A 357 -10.64 -24.52 6.23
N ASN A 358 -10.48 -25.84 6.32
CA ASN A 358 -11.44 -26.79 5.74
C ASN A 358 -12.78 -26.83 6.49
N ASN A 359 -12.75 -26.70 7.83
CA ASN A 359 -13.96 -26.84 8.64
C ASN A 359 -14.73 -25.53 8.81
N GLU A 360 -14.04 -24.40 9.01
CA GLU A 360 -14.68 -23.13 9.34
C GLU A 360 -14.85 -22.21 8.13
N ILE A 361 -13.87 -22.17 7.22
CA ILE A 361 -13.78 -21.12 6.18
C ILE A 361 -14.28 -21.61 4.82
N LEU A 362 -13.83 -22.79 4.37
CA LEU A 362 -14.20 -23.37 3.07
C LEU A 362 -15.72 -23.56 2.90
N PRO A 363 -16.52 -23.98 3.90
CA PRO A 363 -17.97 -24.08 3.75
C PRO A 363 -18.66 -22.73 3.53
N GLN A 364 -18.10 -21.65 4.08
CA GLN A 364 -18.60 -20.28 3.93
C GLN A 364 -18.21 -19.71 2.57
N ILE A 365 -16.99 -19.99 2.07
CA ILE A 365 -16.59 -19.71 0.68
C ILE A 365 -17.58 -20.36 -0.30
N ASP A 366 -17.92 -21.63 -0.08
CA ASP A 366 -18.88 -22.33 -0.94
C ASP A 366 -20.33 -21.83 -0.77
N GLU A 367 -20.70 -21.27 0.39
CA GLU A 367 -22.00 -20.59 0.53
C GLU A 367 -22.05 -19.30 -0.28
N LEU A 368 -21.05 -18.41 -0.13
CA LEU A 368 -20.94 -17.19 -0.92
C LEU A 368 -20.90 -17.50 -2.43
N ARG A 369 -20.21 -18.57 -2.83
CA ARG A 369 -20.17 -19.07 -4.22
C ARG A 369 -21.53 -19.59 -4.71
N ARG A 370 -22.33 -20.25 -3.87
CA ARG A 370 -23.72 -20.64 -4.19
C ARG A 370 -24.62 -19.41 -4.33
N ASN A 371 -24.51 -18.45 -3.42
CA ASN A 371 -25.29 -17.21 -3.39
C ASN A 371 -24.99 -16.34 -4.63
N ALA A 372 -23.71 -16.21 -5.00
CA ALA A 372 -23.26 -15.55 -6.23
C ALA A 372 -23.89 -16.20 -7.49
N ARG A 373 -23.82 -17.54 -7.59
CA ARG A 373 -24.46 -18.29 -8.69
C ARG A 373 -25.98 -18.11 -8.76
N SER A 374 -26.66 -17.94 -7.62
CA SER A 374 -28.10 -17.65 -7.59
C SER A 374 -28.42 -16.28 -8.19
N ILE A 375 -27.60 -15.27 -7.91
CA ILE A 375 -27.74 -13.91 -8.45
C ILE A 375 -27.53 -13.90 -9.96
N THR A 376 -26.42 -14.45 -10.47
CA THR A 376 -26.14 -14.50 -11.92
C THR A 376 -27.27 -15.19 -12.70
N ARG A 377 -27.85 -16.26 -12.14
CA ARG A 377 -28.98 -17.01 -12.72
C ARG A 377 -30.31 -16.26 -12.68
N SER A 378 -30.51 -15.37 -11.71
CA SER A 378 -31.67 -14.46 -11.70
C SER A 378 -31.51 -13.30 -12.69
N ALA A 379 -30.27 -12.82 -12.91
CA ALA A 379 -30.00 -11.64 -13.72
C ALA A 379 -29.99 -11.91 -15.24
N THR A 380 -29.37 -13.01 -15.72
CA THR A 380 -29.34 -13.33 -17.16
C THR A 380 -29.49 -14.81 -17.48
N LYS A 381 -30.14 -15.09 -18.61
CA LYS A 381 -30.47 -16.45 -19.08
C LYS A 381 -29.37 -17.07 -19.97
N GLY A 382 -28.12 -16.57 -19.93
CA GLY A 382 -27.10 -16.92 -20.93
C GLY A 382 -25.62 -16.80 -20.54
N ALA A 383 -25.24 -16.16 -19.42
CA ALA A 383 -23.84 -16.00 -19.03
C ALA A 383 -23.37 -17.12 -18.07
N LEU A 384 -22.84 -18.22 -18.62
CA LEU A 384 -22.11 -19.23 -17.84
C LEU A 384 -20.70 -18.72 -17.51
N LEU A 385 -20.58 -17.87 -16.48
CA LEU A 385 -19.28 -17.45 -15.95
C LEU A 385 -18.48 -18.67 -15.46
N SER A 386 -17.30 -18.85 -16.02
CA SER A 386 -16.37 -19.93 -15.68
C SER A 386 -15.72 -19.67 -14.33
N LEU A 387 -16.47 -19.97 -13.26
CA LEU A 387 -15.95 -20.01 -11.89
C LEU A 387 -14.92 -21.14 -11.78
N GLY A 388 -13.66 -20.80 -12.04
CA GLY A 388 -12.53 -21.71 -11.91
C GLY A 388 -12.49 -22.34 -10.51
N GLY A 389 -12.04 -23.60 -10.46
CA GLY A 389 -11.66 -24.22 -9.19
C GLY A 389 -10.48 -23.49 -8.57
N ILE A 390 -10.17 -23.82 -7.31
CA ILE A 390 -9.00 -23.29 -6.61
C ILE A 390 -7.75 -23.86 -7.29
N THR A 391 -7.22 -23.15 -8.28
CA THR A 391 -5.92 -23.45 -8.90
C THR A 391 -4.81 -22.89 -8.02
N THR A 392 -3.74 -23.66 -7.87
CA THR A 392 -2.66 -23.40 -6.92
C THR A 392 -1.78 -22.22 -7.36
N ALA A 393 -2.26 -21.00 -7.12
CA ALA A 393 -1.52 -19.75 -7.31
C ALA A 393 -0.47 -19.53 -6.22
N MET A 394 0.41 -20.52 -6.04
CA MET A 394 1.68 -20.39 -5.33
C MET A 394 2.77 -19.89 -6.31
N LEU A 395 3.94 -19.50 -5.78
CA LEU A 395 5.07 -18.92 -6.53
C LEU A 395 4.88 -17.46 -6.98
N SER A 396 4.58 -16.57 -6.04
CA SER A 396 5.15 -15.22 -5.99
C SER A 396 5.35 -14.85 -4.51
N GLY A 397 6.54 -14.40 -4.11
CA GLY A 397 6.92 -14.28 -2.68
C GLY A 397 6.25 -13.14 -1.91
N SER A 398 5.48 -12.31 -2.62
CA SER A 398 4.36 -11.58 -2.04
C SER A 398 3.53 -12.52 -1.14
N ALA A 399 3.53 -12.24 0.17
CA ALA A 399 2.43 -11.52 0.77
C ALA A 399 1.00 -12.09 0.45
N LEU A 400 0.13 -12.35 1.44
CA LEU A 400 -1.24 -12.87 1.22
C LEU A 400 -2.30 -12.24 2.16
N PRO A 401 -3.55 -11.92 1.71
CA PRO A 401 -4.59 -11.50 2.65
C PRO A 401 -5.02 -12.68 3.52
N LEU A 402 -5.53 -12.41 4.73
CA LEU A 402 -5.75 -13.40 5.80
C LEU A 402 -6.36 -14.74 5.34
N ILE A 403 -7.27 -14.75 4.38
CA ILE A 403 -7.92 -15.96 3.86
C ILE A 403 -6.98 -16.77 2.95
N PRO A 404 -6.45 -16.23 1.83
CA PRO A 404 -5.26 -16.75 1.17
C PRO A 404 -4.08 -17.14 2.06
N SER A 405 -3.79 -16.44 3.15
CA SER A 405 -2.75 -16.86 4.11
C SER A 405 -3.15 -18.16 4.82
N LEU A 406 -4.40 -18.27 5.27
CA LEU A 406 -4.97 -19.50 5.82
C LEU A 406 -5.02 -20.63 4.77
N MET A 407 -5.19 -20.32 3.48
CA MET A 407 -5.13 -21.30 2.38
C MET A 407 -3.71 -21.79 2.08
N VAL A 408 -2.70 -20.94 2.18
CA VAL A 408 -1.29 -21.33 1.98
C VAL A 408 -0.73 -22.03 3.21
N ALA A 409 -1.22 -21.68 4.40
CA ALA A 409 -1.04 -22.47 5.63
C ALA A 409 -1.66 -23.86 5.50
N ALA A 410 -2.91 -23.94 5.05
CA ALA A 410 -3.63 -25.20 4.80
C ALA A 410 -2.93 -26.11 3.78
N ALA A 411 -2.13 -25.55 2.86
CA ALA A 411 -1.46 -26.28 1.79
C ALA A 411 0.07 -26.39 1.97
N GLY A 412 0.61 -26.14 3.16
CA GLY A 412 2.04 -26.32 3.48
C GLY A 412 3.00 -25.44 2.67
N GLY A 413 2.53 -24.31 2.13
CA GLY A 413 3.22 -23.62 1.02
C GLY A 413 4.39 -22.70 1.39
N ALA A 414 4.46 -22.21 2.64
CA ALA A 414 5.58 -21.41 3.15
C ALA A 414 5.49 -21.23 4.67
N THR A 415 6.43 -21.79 5.44
CA THR A 415 6.47 -21.71 6.93
C THR A 415 6.54 -20.26 7.44
N GLU A 416 7.18 -19.36 6.71
CA GLU A 416 7.32 -17.94 7.07
C GLU A 416 6.02 -17.12 7.01
N THR A 417 5.01 -17.59 6.26
CA THR A 417 3.70 -16.91 6.25
C THR A 417 2.86 -17.26 7.49
N LEU A 418 3.23 -18.32 8.22
CA LEU A 418 2.41 -18.98 9.22
C LEU A 418 2.53 -18.36 10.61
N ASP A 419 3.76 -17.98 10.98
CA ASP A 419 4.15 -17.36 12.27
C ASP A 419 3.56 -15.92 12.46
N SER A 420 2.46 -15.62 11.77
CA SER A 420 1.97 -14.28 11.48
C SER A 420 0.45 -14.19 11.57
N VAL A 421 -0.29 -15.13 10.95
CA VAL A 421 -1.76 -15.11 10.86
C VAL A 421 -2.43 -15.14 12.22
N GLY A 422 -1.88 -15.88 13.18
CA GLY A 422 -2.42 -15.93 14.55
C GLY A 422 -2.27 -14.61 15.32
N ARG A 423 -1.23 -13.82 15.04
CA ARG A 423 -0.80 -12.66 15.85
C ARG A 423 -1.59 -11.38 15.57
N HIS A 424 -2.74 -11.51 14.92
CA HIS A 424 -3.43 -10.38 14.29
C HIS A 424 -4.45 -9.64 15.16
N GLN A 425 -4.76 -10.12 16.38
CA GLN A 425 -5.78 -9.50 17.25
C GLN A 425 -5.22 -8.51 18.29
N ASP A 426 -3.94 -8.56 18.64
CA ASP A 426 -3.36 -7.71 19.72
C ASP A 426 -3.09 -6.26 19.30
N PHE A 427 -3.26 -5.90 18.02
CA PHE A 427 -3.16 -4.51 17.52
C PHE A 427 -4.11 -3.51 18.19
N LYS A 428 -5.06 -3.96 19.03
CA LYS A 428 -5.82 -3.08 19.94
C LYS A 428 -4.95 -2.46 21.05
N LYS A 429 -3.84 -3.08 21.47
CA LYS A 429 -3.02 -2.66 22.65
C LYS A 429 -1.55 -3.15 22.67
N THR A 430 -0.72 -2.87 21.66
CA THR A 430 0.76 -3.10 21.79
C THR A 430 1.58 -2.11 20.94
N PRO A 431 2.80 -1.70 21.34
CA PRO A 431 3.23 -0.32 21.09
C PRO A 431 4.58 -0.13 20.36
N VAL A 432 4.64 0.92 19.53
CA VAL A 432 5.65 2.02 19.49
C VAL A 432 7.17 1.73 19.39
N TYR A 433 7.70 0.60 19.86
CA TYR A 433 9.11 0.43 20.23
C TYR A 433 10.12 0.67 19.10
N ILE A 434 9.96 -0.02 17.96
CA ILE A 434 10.76 0.18 16.74
C ILE A 434 10.71 1.64 16.28
N TRP A 435 9.49 2.19 16.32
CA TRP A 435 9.11 3.44 15.68
C TRP A 435 9.53 4.69 16.46
N HIS A 436 9.80 4.55 17.76
CA HIS A 436 10.38 5.60 18.61
C HIS A 436 11.80 6.01 18.19
N ARG A 437 12.56 5.17 17.45
CA ARG A 437 13.79 5.62 16.77
C ARG A 437 13.46 6.43 15.50
N VAL A 438 12.51 5.96 14.68
CA VAL A 438 12.09 6.61 13.42
C VAL A 438 11.47 8.00 13.64
N THR A 439 10.78 8.22 14.76
CA THR A 439 10.17 9.53 15.09
C THR A 439 11.08 10.45 15.92
N LYS A 440 12.39 10.21 15.97
CA LYS A 440 13.34 10.98 16.83
C LYS A 440 14.27 11.94 16.09
N THR A 441 14.01 12.19 14.80
CA THR A 441 14.69 13.19 13.96
C THR A 441 13.68 13.91 13.05
#